data_AF-A0A7J4SKI7-F1
#
_entry.id   AF-A0A7J4SKI7-F1
#
_cell.length_a   1.000
_cell.length_b   1.000
_cell.length_c   1.000
_cell.angle_alpha   90.00
_cell.angle_beta   90.00
_cell.angle_gamma   90.00
#
_symmetry.space_group_name_H-M   'P 1'
#
loop_
_entity.id
_entity.type
_entity.pdbx_description
1 polymer ?
#
loop_
_entity_poly.entity_id
_entity_poly.type
_entity_poly.pdbx_seq_one_letter_code
_entity_poly.pdbx_strand_id
1 'polypeptide(L)' 'MGIETVVLLVNKKSLDEILNSKWNHVYKMMENAELRHLRPEKLPRLNRTFDIDCEAEILDW' A
#
# COMPACT_ATOMS: atom_id res chain seq x y z
N MET A 1 -13.64 17.28 21.55
CA MET A 1 -12.58 16.26 21.50
C MET A 1 -12.97 15.26 20.42
N GLY A 2 -12.33 15.34 19.25
CA GLY A 2 -12.58 14.37 18.17
C GLY A 2 -11.70 13.15 18.39
N ILE A 3 -12.29 11.96 18.31
CA ILE A 3 -11.51 10.72 18.23
C ILE A 3 -11.03 10.65 16.77
N GLU A 4 -9.73 10.87 16.54
CA GLU A 4 -9.13 10.53 15.26
C GLU A 4 -9.02 9.01 15.17
N THR A 5 -9.67 8.43 14.16
CA THR A 5 -9.63 6.99 13.89
C THR A 5 -8.79 6.76 12.64
N VAL A 6 -7.63 6.13 12.80
CA VAL A 6 -6.80 5.67 11.69
C VAL A 6 -7.30 4.30 11.26
N VAL A 7 -7.83 4.20 10.05
CA VAL A 7 -8.28 2.92 9.48
C VAL A 7 -7.27 2.48 8.43
N LEU A 8 -6.61 1.35 8.67
CA LEU A 8 -5.76 0.70 7.69
C LEU A 8 -6.63 -0.14 6.75
N LEU A 9 -6.85 0.35 5.53
CA LEU A 9 -7.55 -0.42 4.49
C LEU A 9 -6.54 -1.11 3.60
N VAL A 10 -6.51 -2.44 3.67
CA VAL A 10 -5.67 -3.27 2.81
C VAL A 10 -6.51 -3.89 1.71
N ASN A 11 -6.03 -3.80 0.47
CA ASN A 11 -6.63 -4.55 -0.63
C ASN A 11 -6.16 -6.00 -0.57
N LYS A 12 -7.10 -6.91 -0.30
CA LYS A 12 -6.82 -8.33 -0.18
C LYS A 12 -6.14 -8.92 -1.42
N LYS A 13 -6.61 -8.60 -2.63
CA LYS A 13 -6.07 -9.16 -3.87
C LYS A 13 -4.61 -8.75 -4.05
N SER A 14 -4.30 -7.46 -3.88
CA SER A 14 -2.94 -6.94 -3.95
C SER A 14 -2.04 -7.57 -2.89
N LEU A 15 -2.53 -7.73 -1.66
CA LEU A 15 -1.78 -8.37 -0.59
C LEU A 15 -1.48 -9.84 -0.90
N ASP A 16 -2.49 -10.60 -1.31
CA ASP A 16 -2.35 -12.02 -1.63
C ASP A 16 -1.32 -12.22 -2.76
N GLU A 17 -1.29 -11.35 -3.77
CA GLU A 17 -0.33 -11.42 -4.88
C GLU A 17 1.13 -11.19 -4.41
N ILE A 18 1.33 -10.26 -3.48
CA ILE A 18 2.64 -9.99 -2.87
C ILE A 18 3.05 -11.18 -1.98
N LEU A 19 2.16 -11.67 -1.13
CA LEU A 19 2.46 -12.76 -0.19
C LEU A 19 2.70 -14.11 -0.87
N ASN A 20 2.13 -14.32 -2.06
CA ASN A 20 2.37 -15.52 -2.87
C ASN A 20 3.64 -15.42 -3.75
N SER A 21 4.33 -14.28 -3.72
CA SER A 21 5.58 -14.08 -4.46
C SER A 21 6.80 -14.36 -3.59
N LYS A 22 7.89 -14.87 -4.19
CA LYS A 22 9.16 -15.04 -3.46
C LYS A 22 9.70 -13.66 -3.06
N TRP A 23 10.24 -13.55 -1.85
CA TRP A 23 10.82 -12.31 -1.33
C TRP A 23 11.77 -11.59 -2.31
N ASN A 24 12.76 -12.30 -2.87
CA ASN A 24 13.71 -11.72 -3.82
C ASN A 24 13.04 -11.19 -5.09
N HIS A 25 11.90 -11.77 -5.49
CA HIS A 25 11.14 -11.31 -6.64
C HIS A 25 10.40 -10.02 -6.30
N VAL A 26 9.71 -9.97 -5.16
CA VAL A 26 9.05 -8.77 -4.64
C VAL A 26 10.05 -7.61 -4.53
N TYR A 27 11.20 -7.88 -3.92
CA TYR A 27 12.27 -6.90 -3.75
C TYR A 27 12.75 -6.32 -5.10
N LYS A 28 13.00 -7.18 -6.08
CA LYS A 28 13.38 -6.73 -7.43
C LYS A 28 12.28 -5.91 -8.11
N MET A 29 11.02 -6.31 -7.96
CA MET A 29 9.89 -5.57 -8.52
C MET A 29 9.73 -4.19 -7.85
N MET A 30 10.06 -4.06 -6.56
CA MET A 30 10.11 -2.77 -5.86
C MET A 30 11.20 -1.86 -6.44
N GLU A 31 12.44 -2.36 -6.56
CA GLU A 31 13.57 -1.58 -7.12
C GLU A 31 13.29 -1.08 -8.55
N ASN A 32 12.59 -1.88 -9.35
CA ASN A 32 12.26 -1.55 -10.73
C ASN A 32 10.96 -0.73 -10.89
N ALA A 33 10.28 -0.38 -9.79
CA ALA A 33 8.96 0.27 -9.81
C ALA A 33 7.87 -0.50 -10.60
N GLU A 34 7.95 -1.83 -10.61
CA GLU A 34 7.07 -2.73 -11.36
C GLU A 34 5.76 -3.01 -10.64
N LEU A 35 5.64 -2.77 -9.32
CA LEU A 35 4.43 -3.10 -8.53
C LEU A 35 3.26 -2.12 -8.72
N ARG A 36 3.39 -1.07 -9.54
CA ARG A 36 2.33 -0.06 -9.72
C ARG A 36 1.01 -0.63 -10.22
N HIS A 37 1.06 -1.74 -10.97
CA HIS A 37 -0.13 -2.44 -11.46
C HIS A 37 -0.94 -3.13 -10.36
N LEU A 38 -0.33 -3.41 -9.19
CA LEU A 38 -1.02 -3.96 -8.02
C LEU A 38 -1.79 -2.90 -7.22
N ARG A 39 -1.62 -1.62 -7.55
CA ARG A 39 -2.30 -0.53 -6.85
C ARG A 39 -3.82 -0.66 -7.04
N PRO A 40 -4.62 -0.72 -5.96
CA PRO A 40 -6.07 -0.77 -6.05
C PRO A 40 -6.64 0.47 -6.72
N GLU A 41 -7.76 0.31 -7.41
CA GLU A 41 -8.51 1.45 -7.93
C GLU A 41 -8.92 2.42 -6.81
N LYS A 42 -8.93 3.71 -7.14
CA LYS A 42 -9.36 4.75 -6.22
C LYS A 42 -10.85 4.59 -5.93
N LEU A 43 -11.17 4.30 -4.67
CA LEU A 43 -12.57 4.24 -4.22
C LEU A 43 -13.11 5.68 -4.07
N PRO A 44 -14.18 6.08 -4.78
CA PRO A 44 -14.69 7.46 -4.75
C PRO A 44 -15.11 7.94 -3.35
N ARG A 45 -15.52 7.02 -2.48
CA ARG A 45 -15.89 7.29 -1.08
C ARG A 45 -14.69 7.52 -0.16
N LEU A 46 -13.49 7.12 -0.58
CA LEU A 46 -12.24 7.29 0.15
C LEU A 46 -11.43 8.38 -0.55
N ASN A 47 -11.73 9.63 -0.20
CA ASN A 47 -10.89 10.74 -0.58
C ASN A 47 -9.60 10.69 0.24
N ARG A 48 -8.58 10.08 -0.34
CA ARG A 48 -7.21 10.21 0.11
C ARG A 48 -6.72 11.58 -0.36
N THR A 49 -6.46 12.49 0.57
CA THR A 49 -5.95 13.83 0.25
C THR A 49 -4.56 13.74 -0.39
N PHE A 50 -3.80 12.69 -0.05
CA PHE A 50 -2.51 12.34 -0.61
C PHE A 50 -2.40 10.81 -0.68
N ASP A 51 -1.95 10.26 -1.81
CA ASP A 51 -1.41 8.89 -1.86
C ASP A 51 0.03 9.01 -1.35
N ILE A 52 0.21 9.12 -0.03
CA ILE A 52 1.53 9.15 0.60
C ILE A 52 2.13 7.76 0.37
N ASP A 53 3.28 7.68 -0.28
CA ASP A 53 4.16 6.51 -0.17
C ASP A 53 4.64 6.49 1.29
N CYS A 54 3.83 5.93 2.19
CA CYS A 54 4.06 5.87 3.64
C CYS A 54 5.31 5.06 4.03
N GLU A 55 6.21 4.73 3.09
CA GLU A 55 7.49 4.10 3.41
C GLU A 55 8.25 4.90 4.47
N ALA A 56 8.26 6.23 4.37
CA ALA A 56 8.93 7.08 5.34
C ALA A 56 8.21 7.13 6.71
N GLU A 57 6.88 7.28 6.72
CA GLU A 57 6.11 7.41 7.97
C GLU A 57 6.00 6.08 8.76
N ILE A 58 6.06 4.93 8.08
CA ILE A 58 6.04 3.61 8.73
C ILE A 58 7.41 3.25 9.34
N LEU A 59 8.51 3.71 8.73
CA LEU A 59 9.87 3.42 9.21
C LEU A 59 10.31 4.31 10.39
N ASP A 60 9.61 5.43 10.61
CA ASP A 60 9.87 6.34 11.73
C ASP A 60 9.18 5.92 13.05
N TRP A 61 8.52 4.75 13.10
CA TRP A 61 7.87 4.20 14.30
C TRP A 61 8.50 2.90 14.83
#